data_AF-A0A9E0JD98-F1
#
_entry.id   AF-A0A9E0JD98-F1
#
_cell.length_a   1.000
_cell.length_b   1.000
_cell.length_c   1.000
_cell.angle_alpha   90.00
_cell.angle_beta   90.00
_cell.angle_gamma   90.00
#
_symmetry.space_group_name_H-M   'P 1'
#
loop_
_entity.id
_entity.type
_entity.pdbx_description
1 polymer ?
#
loop_
_entity_poly.entity_id
_entity_poly.type
_entity_poly.pdbx_seq_one_letter_code
_entity_poly.pdbx_strand_id
1 'polypeptide(L)'
;MLDFQAILEEIAHEIKPFLNEGKVASYIPELANVMPTHFAMSLVCVDGRSFHVGDYEKRFSIQSISKLFTLAMAMQRADETIWERIGKEPSGTPFNSLIQLEYENGIPRNPFINAGALVVTDIILTHLKDAHASVLEFLRTLTQKDDINFDFHVAKSEATTGYRNQAMANFLKSFGNLE
;
A
#
# COMPACT_ATOMS: atom_id res chain seq x y z
N MET A 1 5.19 -13.17 -32.31
CA MET A 1 4.47 -12.81 -31.06
C MET A 1 5.51 -12.85 -29.95
N LEU A 2 5.53 -11.88 -29.04
CA LEU A 2 6.46 -11.91 -27.90
C LEU A 2 6.14 -13.12 -27.03
N ASP A 3 7.18 -13.86 -26.65
CA ASP A 3 7.07 -14.95 -25.69
C ASP A 3 7.27 -14.39 -24.28
N PHE A 4 6.17 -13.97 -23.66
CA PHE A 4 6.22 -13.39 -22.32
C PHE A 4 6.71 -14.38 -21.26
N GLN A 5 6.45 -15.68 -21.44
CA GLN A 5 6.91 -16.68 -20.48
C GLN A 5 8.44 -16.78 -20.52
N ALA A 6 9.02 -16.90 -21.72
CA ALA A 6 10.46 -16.93 -21.90
C ALA A 6 11.15 -15.68 -21.33
N ILE A 7 10.56 -14.49 -21.54
CA ILE A 7 11.10 -13.23 -21.00
C ILE A 7 11.10 -13.23 -19.47
N LEU A 8 10.00 -13.66 -18.83
CA LEU A 8 9.96 -13.68 -17.37
C LEU A 8 10.95 -14.71 -16.80
N GLU A 9 11.12 -15.85 -17.46
CA GLU A 9 12.09 -16.89 -17.08
C GLU A 9 13.54 -16.41 -17.22
N GLU A 10 13.84 -15.69 -18.30
CA GLU A 10 15.14 -15.04 -18.53
C GLU A 10 15.45 -14.05 -17.40
N ILE A 11 14.53 -13.12 -17.10
CA ILE A 11 14.71 -12.16 -16.00
C ILE A 11 14.89 -12.90 -14.66
N ALA A 12 14.05 -13.91 -14.37
CA ALA A 12 14.16 -14.69 -13.13
C ALA A 12 15.50 -15.42 -13.01
N HIS A 13 16.05 -15.90 -14.13
CA HIS A 13 17.37 -16.50 -14.18
C HIS A 13 18.48 -15.48 -13.90
N GLU A 14 18.44 -14.34 -14.59
CA GLU A 14 19.45 -13.28 -14.47
C GLU A 14 19.49 -12.68 -13.07
N ILE A 15 18.35 -12.49 -12.42
CA ILE A 15 18.32 -11.87 -11.09
C ILE A 15 18.62 -12.86 -9.95
N LYS A 16 18.60 -14.17 -10.21
CA LYS A 16 18.76 -15.22 -9.19
C LYS A 16 20.01 -15.04 -8.30
N PRO A 17 21.19 -14.66 -8.84
CA PRO A 17 22.37 -14.40 -8.01
C PRO A 17 22.22 -13.22 -7.04
N PHE A 18 21.32 -12.28 -7.36
CA PHE A 18 21.11 -11.01 -6.64
C PHE A 18 20.00 -11.09 -5.59
N LEU A 19 19.28 -12.22 -5.46
CA LEU A 19 18.12 -12.33 -4.56
C LEU A 19 18.43 -12.12 -3.07
N ASN A 20 19.70 -12.28 -2.67
CA ASN A 20 20.14 -12.00 -1.30
C ASN A 20 20.72 -10.58 -1.13
N GLU A 21 20.71 -9.75 -2.17
CA GLU A 21 21.12 -8.36 -2.05
C GLU A 21 20.00 -7.52 -1.42
N GLY A 22 20.38 -6.59 -0.53
CA GLY A 22 19.44 -5.79 0.23
C GLY A 22 19.11 -6.38 1.60
N LYS A 23 18.04 -5.86 2.22
CA LYS A 23 17.60 -6.26 3.57
C LYS A 23 16.09 -6.30 3.62
N VAL A 24 15.54 -7.40 4.12
CA VAL A 24 14.12 -7.49 4.46
C VAL A 24 13.78 -6.45 5.53
N ALA A 25 12.55 -5.94 5.48
CA ALA A 25 12.05 -5.07 6.53
C ALA A 25 12.03 -5.82 7.87
N SER A 26 12.61 -5.22 8.91
CA SER A 26 12.81 -5.89 10.20
C SER A 26 12.23 -5.14 11.40
N TYR A 27 11.40 -4.12 11.15
CA TYR A 27 10.79 -3.31 12.21
C TYR A 27 9.63 -4.01 12.92
N ILE A 28 9.07 -5.08 12.32
CA ILE A 28 8.16 -6.04 12.97
C ILE A 28 8.60 -7.49 12.70
N PRO A 29 8.33 -8.43 13.62
CA PRO A 29 8.75 -9.83 13.48
C PRO A 29 8.21 -10.53 12.22
N GLU A 30 6.97 -10.23 11.83
CA GLU A 30 6.30 -10.87 10.70
C GLU A 30 7.02 -10.59 9.37
N LEU A 31 7.64 -9.42 9.23
CA LEU A 31 8.44 -9.06 8.06
C LEU A 31 9.89 -9.54 8.20
N ALA A 32 10.44 -9.51 9.42
CA ALA A 32 11.83 -9.92 9.68
C ALA A 32 12.08 -11.40 9.37
N ASN A 33 11.06 -12.24 9.51
CA ASN A 33 11.14 -13.68 9.30
C ASN A 33 10.89 -14.12 7.84
N VAL A 34 10.65 -13.19 6.92
CA VAL A 34 10.47 -13.50 5.49
C VAL A 34 11.83 -13.89 4.90
N MET A 35 11.88 -14.99 4.14
CA MET A 35 13.10 -15.38 3.43
C MET A 35 13.44 -14.34 2.35
N PRO A 36 14.66 -13.78 2.34
CA PRO A 36 15.05 -12.77 1.35
C PRO A 36 15.05 -13.32 -0.08
N THR A 37 15.19 -14.64 -0.24
CA THR A 37 15.21 -15.32 -1.54
C THR A 37 13.84 -15.56 -2.16
N HIS A 38 12.73 -15.24 -1.48
CA HIS A 38 11.42 -15.32 -2.11
C HIS A 38 11.32 -14.33 -3.26
N PHE A 39 10.94 -14.81 -4.42
CA PHE A 39 10.82 -14.00 -5.62
C PHE A 39 9.68 -14.50 -6.48
N ALA A 40 8.92 -13.57 -7.05
CA ALA A 40 7.89 -13.87 -8.01
C ALA A 40 7.71 -12.70 -8.98
N MET A 41 7.29 -13.03 -10.21
CA MET A 41 6.71 -12.06 -11.14
C MET A 41 5.42 -12.62 -11.71
N SER A 42 4.47 -11.73 -11.98
CA SER A 42 3.21 -12.05 -12.62
C SER A 42 2.86 -10.98 -13.63
N LEU A 43 2.56 -11.40 -14.86
CA LEU A 43 2.04 -10.58 -15.93
C LEU A 43 0.62 -11.05 -16.23
N VAL A 44 -0.35 -10.14 -16.19
CA VAL A 44 -1.74 -10.41 -16.60
C VAL A 44 -2.06 -9.44 -17.73
N CYS A 45 -2.34 -9.99 -18.91
CA CYS A 45 -2.71 -9.23 -20.09
C CYS A 45 -4.19 -8.84 -20.05
N VAL A 46 -4.55 -7.77 -20.78
CA VAL A 46 -5.94 -7.28 -20.88
C VAL A 46 -6.90 -8.33 -21.47
N ASP A 47 -6.36 -9.27 -22.26
CA ASP A 47 -7.12 -10.41 -22.82
C ASP A 47 -7.25 -11.61 -21.88
N GLY A 48 -6.79 -11.48 -20.62
CA GLY A 48 -6.91 -12.50 -19.58
C GLY A 48 -5.80 -13.56 -19.59
N ARG A 49 -4.88 -13.54 -20.56
CA ARG A 49 -3.69 -14.41 -20.50
C ARG A 49 -2.79 -14.00 -19.33
N SER A 50 -2.24 -14.99 -18.64
CA SER A 50 -1.34 -14.75 -17.53
C SER A 50 -0.06 -15.58 -17.64
N PHE A 51 1.03 -14.98 -17.18
CA PHE A 51 2.37 -15.55 -17.22
C PHE A 51 3.04 -15.29 -15.89
N HIS A 52 3.70 -16.31 -15.34
CA HIS A 52 4.18 -16.29 -13.96
C HIS A 52 5.52 -17.02 -13.84
N VAL A 53 6.33 -16.57 -12.87
CA VAL A 53 7.57 -17.26 -12.46
C VAL A 53 7.76 -17.12 -10.95
N GLY A 54 8.50 -18.06 -10.36
CA GLY A 54 8.83 -18.04 -8.94
C GLY A 54 7.63 -18.34 -8.03
N ASP A 55 7.65 -17.79 -6.83
CA ASP A 55 6.69 -18.05 -5.75
C ASP A 55 5.37 -17.24 -5.91
N TYR A 56 4.82 -17.15 -7.12
CA TYR A 56 3.71 -16.22 -7.44
C TYR A 56 2.39 -16.52 -6.70
N GLU A 57 2.20 -17.73 -6.19
CA GLU A 57 1.04 -18.10 -5.37
C GLU A 57 1.25 -17.80 -3.87
N LYS A 58 2.47 -17.42 -3.46
CA LYS A 58 2.79 -17.12 -2.07
C LYS A 58 2.20 -15.77 -1.68
N ARG A 59 1.42 -15.78 -0.60
CA ARG A 59 0.78 -14.58 -0.04
C ARG A 59 1.76 -13.76 0.79
N PHE A 60 1.57 -12.44 0.77
CA PHE A 60 2.26 -11.48 1.60
C PHE A 60 1.34 -10.30 1.94
N SER A 61 1.66 -9.56 3.01
CA SER A 61 0.94 -8.32 3.35
C SER A 61 1.22 -7.26 2.29
N ILE A 62 0.16 -6.67 1.73
CA ILE A 62 0.29 -5.66 0.66
C ILE A 62 0.89 -4.33 1.15
N GLN A 63 0.96 -4.10 2.48
CA GLN A 63 1.60 -2.93 3.07
C GLN A 63 1.16 -1.62 2.38
N SER A 64 2.09 -0.72 2.02
CA SER A 64 1.76 0.56 1.36
C SER A 64 1.11 0.43 -0.03
N ILE A 65 1.07 -0.75 -0.65
CA ILE A 65 0.28 -0.97 -1.88
C ILE A 65 -1.22 -0.74 -1.59
N SER A 66 -1.67 -0.97 -0.34
CA SER A 66 -3.03 -0.68 0.11
C SER A 66 -3.50 0.75 -0.19
N LYS A 67 -2.59 1.73 -0.21
CA LYS A 67 -2.88 3.15 -0.46
C LYS A 67 -3.54 3.39 -1.82
N LEU A 68 -3.16 2.61 -2.83
CA LEU A 68 -3.77 2.70 -4.17
C LEU A 68 -5.26 2.33 -4.10
N PHE A 69 -5.58 1.23 -3.42
CA PHE A 69 -6.94 0.72 -3.36
C PHE A 69 -7.83 1.60 -2.49
N THR A 70 -7.34 2.06 -1.34
CA THR A 70 -8.10 2.98 -0.48
C THR A 70 -8.32 4.34 -1.16
N LEU A 71 -7.33 4.85 -1.91
CA LEU A 71 -7.50 6.05 -2.72
C LEU A 71 -8.58 5.87 -3.79
N ALA A 72 -8.55 4.76 -4.54
CA ALA A 72 -9.58 4.47 -5.54
C ALA A 72 -10.98 4.42 -4.92
N MET A 73 -11.12 3.80 -3.75
CA MET A 73 -12.40 3.76 -3.02
C MET A 73 -12.86 5.13 -2.51
N ALA A 74 -11.92 5.98 -2.07
CA ALA A 74 -12.22 7.34 -1.62
C ALA A 74 -12.65 8.22 -2.81
N MET A 75 -11.94 8.15 -3.94
CA MET A 75 -12.28 8.90 -5.16
C MET A 75 -13.65 8.51 -5.74
N GLN A 76 -14.07 7.25 -5.60
CA GLN A 76 -15.41 6.82 -6.00
C GLN A 76 -16.55 7.41 -5.15
N ARG A 77 -16.24 8.02 -4.00
CA ARG A 77 -17.23 8.48 -3.01
C ARG A 77 -17.20 9.97 -2.72
N ALA A 78 -16.00 10.55 -2.68
CA ALA A 78 -15.77 11.94 -2.29
C ALA A 78 -15.67 12.89 -3.49
N ASP A 79 -15.86 12.40 -4.72
CA ASP A 79 -15.65 13.17 -5.95
C ASP A 79 -14.29 13.91 -5.90
N GLU A 80 -14.24 15.18 -6.35
CA GLU A 80 -13.01 15.98 -6.33
C GLU A 80 -12.67 16.57 -4.96
N THR A 81 -13.53 16.44 -3.94
CA THR A 81 -13.33 17.06 -2.61
C THR A 81 -12.14 16.47 -1.84
N ILE A 82 -11.73 15.25 -2.17
CA ILE A 82 -10.49 14.65 -1.65
C ILE A 82 -9.27 15.56 -1.86
N TRP A 83 -9.26 16.34 -2.96
CA TRP A 83 -8.14 17.20 -3.33
C TRP A 83 -8.10 18.53 -2.55
N GLU A 84 -9.12 18.82 -1.76
CA GLU A 84 -9.10 19.93 -0.80
C GLU A 84 -8.29 19.57 0.44
N ARG A 85 -8.17 18.27 0.74
CA ARG A 85 -7.50 17.73 1.93
C ARG A 85 -6.10 17.16 1.64
N ILE A 86 -5.79 16.88 0.37
CA ILE A 86 -4.56 16.22 -0.09
C ILE A 86 -4.14 16.79 -1.46
N GLY A 87 -2.85 17.05 -1.67
CA GLY A 87 -2.29 17.43 -2.97
C GLY A 87 -2.12 16.27 -3.98
N LYS A 88 -1.51 16.60 -5.12
CA LYS A 88 -1.22 15.67 -6.24
C LYS A 88 0.27 15.62 -6.61
N GLU A 89 1.12 16.31 -5.87
CA GLU A 89 2.51 16.58 -6.25
C GLU A 89 3.47 15.56 -5.63
N PRO A 90 4.58 15.20 -6.30
CA PRO A 90 5.63 14.42 -5.68
C PRO A 90 6.19 15.15 -4.46
N SER A 91 6.59 14.39 -3.45
CA SER A 91 7.32 14.92 -2.29
C SER A 91 8.83 14.82 -2.56
N GLY A 92 9.53 15.96 -2.59
CA GLY A 92 10.99 16.00 -2.71
C GLY A 92 11.73 15.64 -1.41
N THR A 93 11.01 15.35 -0.33
CA THR A 93 11.55 14.96 0.99
C THR A 93 11.08 13.54 1.36
N PRO A 94 11.71 12.87 2.35
CA PRO A 94 11.30 11.54 2.78
C PRO A 94 9.82 11.50 3.17
N PHE A 95 9.14 10.39 2.85
CA PHE A 95 7.69 10.18 3.01
C PHE A 95 7.11 10.36 4.43
N ASN A 96 7.97 10.54 5.45
CA ASN A 96 7.61 10.72 6.87
C ASN A 96 7.98 12.12 7.43
N SER A 97 8.26 13.11 6.58
CA SER A 97 8.70 14.43 7.04
C SER A 97 7.55 15.23 7.67
N LEU A 98 7.53 15.33 9.01
CA LEU A 98 6.60 16.21 9.73
C LEU A 98 6.84 17.69 9.43
N ILE A 99 8.09 18.07 9.14
CA ILE A 99 8.47 19.45 8.80
C ILE A 99 7.76 19.92 7.54
N GLN A 100 7.69 19.06 6.51
CA GLN A 100 6.97 19.42 5.29
C GLN A 100 5.47 19.56 5.55
N LEU A 101 4.91 18.65 6.36
CA LEU A 101 3.50 18.69 6.70
C LEU A 101 3.12 19.95 7.49
N GLU A 102 4.03 20.44 8.35
CA GLU A 102 3.87 21.71 9.07
C GLU A 102 3.87 22.91 8.12
N TYR A 103 4.84 22.97 7.20
CA TYR A 103 4.94 24.03 6.21
C TYR A 103 3.69 24.10 5.29
N GLU A 104 3.07 22.95 5.04
CA GLU A 104 1.88 22.81 4.21
C GLU A 104 0.57 22.87 5.02
N ASN A 105 0.62 23.35 6.27
CA ASN A 105 -0.53 23.54 7.17
C ASN A 105 -1.39 22.27 7.30
N GLY A 106 -0.75 21.10 7.41
CA GLY A 106 -1.44 19.84 7.57
C GLY A 106 -2.04 19.25 6.28
N ILE A 107 -1.79 19.83 5.11
CA ILE A 107 -2.20 19.27 3.81
C ILE A 107 -1.06 18.40 3.26
N PRO A 108 -1.24 17.06 3.14
CA PRO A 108 -0.21 16.19 2.59
C PRO A 108 -0.03 16.40 1.08
N ARG A 109 1.20 16.27 0.57
CA ARG A 109 1.50 16.44 -0.86
C ARG A 109 0.79 15.51 -1.84
N ASN A 110 0.57 14.26 -1.43
CA ASN A 110 -0.01 13.23 -2.27
C ASN A 110 -0.54 12.07 -1.39
N PRO A 111 -1.45 11.24 -1.92
CA PRO A 111 -2.04 10.12 -1.17
C PRO A 111 -1.08 8.94 -0.92
N PHE A 112 0.11 8.92 -1.52
CA PHE A 112 1.04 7.78 -1.43
C PHE A 112 2.07 7.91 -0.30
N ILE A 113 2.26 9.11 0.26
CA ILE A 113 2.95 9.29 1.54
C ILE A 113 2.05 8.92 2.73
N ASN A 114 2.64 8.65 3.90
CA ASN A 114 1.86 8.17 5.05
C ASN A 114 0.81 9.19 5.52
N ALA A 115 1.14 10.48 5.48
CA ALA A 115 0.19 11.55 5.86
C ALA A 115 -1.04 11.56 4.94
N GLY A 116 -0.82 11.48 3.62
CA GLY A 116 -1.90 11.43 2.64
C GLY A 116 -2.74 10.18 2.80
N ALA A 117 -2.11 9.02 3.01
CA ALA A 117 -2.82 7.77 3.26
C ALA A 117 -3.69 7.80 4.53
N LEU A 118 -3.25 8.51 5.58
CA LEU A 118 -4.07 8.71 6.79
C LEU A 118 -5.31 9.57 6.49
N VAL A 119 -5.17 10.64 5.70
CA VAL A 119 -6.32 11.46 5.26
C VAL A 119 -7.28 10.65 4.39
N VAL A 120 -6.77 9.85 3.45
CA VAL A 120 -7.60 8.91 2.65
C VAL A 120 -8.33 7.92 3.57
N THR A 121 -7.64 7.42 4.59
CA THR A 121 -8.21 6.47 5.56
C THR A 121 -9.34 7.11 6.37
N ASP A 122 -9.18 8.37 6.80
CA ASP A 122 -10.21 9.14 7.47
C ASP A 122 -11.44 9.36 6.57
N ILE A 123 -11.24 9.71 5.30
CA ILE A 123 -12.33 9.85 4.32
C ILE A 123 -13.12 8.55 4.20
N ILE A 124 -12.46 7.40 4.00
CA ILE A 124 -13.18 6.14 3.88
C ILE A 124 -13.89 5.76 5.18
N LEU A 125 -13.32 6.05 6.35
CA LEU A 125 -13.95 5.80 7.66
C LEU A 125 -15.20 6.65 7.87
N THR A 126 -15.19 7.90 7.41
CA THR A 126 -16.33 8.82 7.52
C THR A 126 -17.47 8.46 6.56
N HIS A 127 -17.15 7.98 5.36
CA HIS A 127 -18.15 7.65 4.35
C HIS A 127 -18.65 6.20 4.37
N LEU A 128 -17.96 5.29 5.08
CA LEU A 128 -18.31 3.87 5.13
C LEU A 128 -18.67 3.42 6.52
N LYS A 129 -19.81 2.73 6.64
CA LYS A 129 -20.25 2.11 7.89
C LYS A 129 -19.24 1.06 8.39
N ASP A 130 -18.67 0.28 7.47
CA ASP A 130 -17.61 -0.69 7.76
C ASP A 130 -16.53 -0.59 6.69
N ALA A 131 -15.54 0.28 6.93
CA ALA A 131 -14.43 0.49 6.02
C ALA A 131 -13.58 -0.78 5.83
N HIS A 132 -13.41 -1.60 6.88
CA HIS A 132 -12.60 -2.81 6.80
C HIS A 132 -13.23 -3.84 5.87
N ALA A 133 -14.53 -4.15 6.07
CA ALA A 133 -15.25 -5.07 5.21
C ALA A 133 -15.32 -4.54 3.76
N SER A 134 -15.52 -3.24 3.59
CA SER A 134 -15.60 -2.62 2.27
C SER A 134 -14.28 -2.70 1.50
N VAL A 135 -13.14 -2.46 2.16
CA VAL A 135 -11.81 -2.58 1.54
C VAL A 135 -11.53 -4.02 1.15
N LEU A 136 -11.87 -4.96 2.04
CA LEU A 136 -11.68 -6.38 1.77
C LEU A 136 -12.52 -6.84 0.57
N GLU A 137 -13.80 -6.48 0.54
CA GLU A 137 -14.71 -6.82 -0.56
C GLU A 137 -14.26 -6.20 -1.89
N PHE A 138 -13.77 -4.96 -1.85
CA PHE A 138 -13.23 -4.29 -3.03
C PHE A 138 -12.02 -5.05 -3.60
N LEU A 139 -11.08 -5.47 -2.75
CA LEU A 139 -9.93 -6.27 -3.18
C LEU A 139 -10.35 -7.64 -3.73
N ARG A 140 -11.30 -8.32 -3.08
CA ARG A 140 -11.82 -9.62 -3.55
C ARG A 140 -12.50 -9.50 -4.91
N THR A 141 -13.28 -8.44 -5.11
CA THR A 141 -13.93 -8.14 -6.40
C THR A 141 -12.89 -7.92 -7.50
N LEU A 142 -11.87 -7.10 -7.27
CA LEU A 142 -10.83 -6.81 -8.26
C LEU A 142 -9.98 -8.02 -8.62
N THR A 143 -9.72 -8.89 -7.64
CA THR A 143 -8.84 -10.06 -7.81
C THR A 143 -9.59 -11.34 -8.15
N GLN A 144 -10.91 -11.37 -7.98
CA GLN A 144 -11.76 -12.56 -8.07
C GLN A 144 -11.29 -13.68 -7.11
N LYS A 145 -10.87 -13.28 -5.90
CA LYS A 145 -10.33 -14.19 -4.87
C LYS A 145 -11.02 -13.95 -3.53
N ASP A 146 -12.04 -14.75 -3.22
CA ASP A 146 -12.85 -14.61 -2.00
C ASP A 146 -12.08 -14.93 -0.71
N ASP A 147 -10.91 -15.55 -0.83
CA ASP A 147 -10.08 -16.01 0.27
C ASP A 147 -8.94 -15.06 0.65
N ILE A 148 -8.87 -13.86 0.03
CA ILE A 148 -8.08 -12.75 0.55
C ILE A 148 -8.63 -12.37 1.92
N ASN A 149 -7.76 -12.14 2.90
CA ASN A 149 -8.15 -11.78 4.26
C ASN A 149 -7.06 -10.94 4.95
N PHE A 150 -7.40 -10.35 6.09
CA PHE A 150 -6.45 -9.64 6.94
C PHE A 150 -5.45 -10.60 7.56
N ASP A 151 -4.18 -10.17 7.59
CA ASP A 151 -3.18 -10.75 8.47
C ASP A 151 -3.25 -10.00 9.81
N PHE A 152 -3.94 -10.59 10.78
CA PHE A 152 -4.11 -9.97 12.11
C PHE A 152 -2.82 -9.93 12.93
N HIS A 153 -1.81 -10.77 12.60
CA HIS A 153 -0.52 -10.69 13.26
C HIS A 153 0.24 -9.44 12.79
N VAL A 154 0.32 -9.24 11.47
CA VAL A 154 0.90 -8.01 10.90
C VAL A 154 0.15 -6.78 11.38
N ALA A 155 -1.20 -6.77 11.33
CA ALA A 155 -2.00 -5.63 11.77
C ALA A 155 -1.74 -5.26 13.24
N LYS A 156 -1.64 -6.27 14.12
CA LYS A 156 -1.32 -6.05 15.53
C LYS A 156 0.10 -5.47 15.72
N SER A 157 1.09 -6.03 15.03
CA SER A 157 2.49 -5.56 15.14
C SER A 157 2.68 -4.15 14.57
N GLU A 158 2.00 -3.81 13.47
CA GLU A 158 1.98 -2.44 12.94
C GLU A 158 1.30 -1.47 13.93
N ALA A 159 0.18 -1.87 14.55
CA ALA A 159 -0.53 -1.03 15.52
C ALA A 159 0.31 -0.74 16.79
N THR A 160 1.09 -1.71 17.27
CA THR A 160 1.94 -1.56 18.47
C THR A 160 3.23 -0.78 18.21
N THR A 161 3.70 -0.71 16.96
CA THR A 161 4.95 -0.02 16.60
C THR A 161 4.73 1.27 15.80
N GLY A 162 3.49 1.59 15.46
CA GLY A 162 3.07 2.70 14.61
C GLY A 162 3.15 4.12 15.22
N TYR A 163 4.09 4.39 16.13
CA TYR A 163 4.20 5.68 16.84
C TYR A 163 4.28 6.89 15.90
N ARG A 164 5.02 6.77 14.78
CA ARG A 164 5.14 7.85 13.78
C ARG A 164 3.80 8.16 13.10
N ASN A 165 3.03 7.13 12.76
CA ASN A 165 1.71 7.33 12.14
C ASN A 165 0.73 7.92 13.16
N GLN A 166 0.79 7.52 14.44
CA GLN A 166 -0.01 8.13 15.50
C GLN A 166 0.34 9.62 15.71
N ALA A 167 1.63 9.97 15.73
CA ALA A 167 2.06 11.37 15.82
C ALA A 167 1.56 12.19 14.62
N MET A 168 1.69 11.63 13.42
CA MET A 168 1.23 12.27 12.18
C MET A 168 -0.29 12.44 12.14
N ALA A 169 -1.06 11.46 12.61
CA ALA A 169 -2.51 11.57 12.71
C ALA A 169 -2.93 12.70 13.68
N ASN A 170 -2.32 12.76 14.87
CA ASN A 170 -2.59 13.85 15.81
C ASN A 170 -2.20 15.22 15.23
N PHE A 171 -1.11 15.28 14.48
CA PHE A 171 -0.67 16.50 13.81
C PHE A 171 -1.68 16.95 12.75
N LEU A 172 -2.11 16.05 11.86
CA LEU A 172 -3.16 16.33 10.87
C LEU A 172 -4.47 16.79 11.54
N LYS A 173 -4.87 16.14 12.64
CA LYS A 173 -6.05 16.53 13.43
C LYS A 173 -5.90 17.93 14.03
N SER A 174 -4.70 18.31 14.47
CA SER A 174 -4.43 19.66 15.00
C SER A 174 -4.60 20.78 13.96
N PHE A 175 -4.44 20.46 12.67
CA PHE A 175 -4.72 21.36 11.54
C PHE A 175 -6.16 21.24 11.00
N GLY A 176 -7.02 20.42 11.64
CA GLY A 176 -8.39 20.20 11.19
C GLY A 176 -8.50 19.37 9.91
N ASN A 177 -7.46 18.60 9.54
CA ASN A 177 -7.48 17.76 8.34
C ASN A 177 -7.78 16.28 8.64
N LEU A 178 -8.21 15.94 9.85
CA LEU A 178 -8.85 14.66 10.22
C LEU A 178 -10.02 14.96 11.16
N GLU A 179 -11.08 14.15 11.10
CA GLU A 179 -12.30 14.31 11.92
C GLU A 179 -12.14 13.67 13.33
#